data_AF-A0A0G3BR68-F1
#
_entry.id   AF-A0A0G3BR68-F1
#
_cell.length_a   1.000
_cell.length_b   1.000
_cell.length_c   1.000
_cell.angle_alpha   90.00
_cell.angle_beta   90.00
_cell.angle_gamma   90.00
#
_symmetry.space_group_name_H-M   'P 1'
#
loop_
_entity.id
_entity.type
_entity.pdbx_description
1 polymer ?
#
loop_
_entity_poly.entity_id
_entity_poly.type
_entity_poly.pdbx_seq_one_letter_code
_entity_poly.pdbx_strand_id
1 'polypeptide(L)' 'MEAVTLAGNINEALDVWATDVPLPPVEHGDAVALLNAGGYASSMSSNHCLRGQFRELLLQP' A
#
# COMPACT_ATOMS: atom_id res chain seq x y z
N MET A 1 -2.68 5.43 -19.77
CA MET A 1 -3.19 5.15 -18.41
C MET A 1 -4.21 4.06 -18.54
N GLU A 2 -4.20 3.11 -17.60
CA GLU A 2 -5.12 1.97 -17.55
C GLU A 2 -5.85 2.00 -16.20
N ALA A 3 -7.14 1.65 -16.21
CA ALA A 3 -7.90 1.51 -14.99
C ALA A 3 -7.57 0.14 -14.36
N VAL A 4 -7.04 0.16 -13.14
CA VAL A 4 -6.60 -1.04 -12.44
C VAL A 4 -7.21 -1.14 -11.04
N THR A 5 -7.23 -2.36 -10.50
CA THR A 5 -7.51 -2.62 -9.09
C THR A 5 -6.20 -2.77 -8.34
N LEU A 6 -6.02 -1.96 -7.30
CA LEU A 6 -4.86 -2.01 -6.41
C LEU A 6 -5.21 -2.92 -5.22
N ALA A 7 -4.64 -4.12 -5.21
CA ALA A 7 -4.72 -5.05 -4.09
C ALA A 7 -3.49 -4.91 -3.18
N GLY A 8 -3.69 -5.11 -1.89
CA GLY A 8 -2.60 -5.26 -0.95
C GLY A 8 -1.97 -6.65 -1.04
N ASN A 9 -1.05 -6.94 -0.14
CA ASN A 9 -0.31 -8.18 -0.16
C ASN A 9 -0.93 -9.28 0.71
N ILE A 10 -1.93 -9.00 1.54
CA ILE A 10 -2.54 -9.95 2.47
C ILE A 10 -3.29 -11.05 1.71
N ASN A 11 -3.22 -12.28 2.22
CA ASN A 11 -3.92 -13.43 1.62
C ASN A 11 -5.41 -13.43 2.02
N GLU A 12 -6.10 -12.35 1.70
CA GLU A 12 -7.52 -12.17 1.99
C GLU A 12 -8.19 -11.50 0.80
N ALA A 13 -9.38 -11.98 0.41
CA ALA A 13 -10.08 -11.49 -0.78
C ALA A 13 -10.46 -10.01 -0.70
N LEU A 14 -10.54 -9.47 0.53
CA LEU A 14 -10.92 -8.09 0.80
C LEU A 14 -9.74 -7.14 1.01
N ASP A 15 -8.48 -7.59 0.87
CA ASP A 15 -7.33 -6.70 0.89
C ASP A 15 -7.18 -5.94 -0.45
N VAL A 16 -8.18 -5.11 -0.71
CA VAL A 16 -8.30 -4.25 -1.89
C VAL A 16 -8.26 -2.81 -1.41
N TRP A 17 -7.27 -2.05 -1.86
CA TRP A 17 -7.06 -0.67 -1.43
C TRP A 17 -7.86 0.32 -2.27
N ALA A 18 -7.98 0.06 -3.57
CA ALA A 18 -8.77 0.87 -4.49
C ALA A 18 -9.11 0.12 -5.78
N THR A 19 -10.25 0.44 -6.38
CA THR A 19 -10.68 -0.08 -7.68
C THR A 19 -10.75 1.05 -8.70
N ASP A 20 -10.64 0.71 -9.98
CA ASP A 20 -10.77 1.65 -11.11
C ASP A 20 -9.81 2.86 -11.03
N VAL A 21 -8.61 2.65 -10.47
CA VAL A 21 -7.61 3.71 -10.35
C VAL A 21 -6.85 3.86 -11.67
N PRO A 22 -6.78 5.06 -12.26
CA PRO A 22 -5.99 5.28 -13.46
C PRO A 22 -4.50 5.34 -13.10
N LEU A 23 -3.72 4.36 -13.56
CA LEU A 23 -2.26 4.36 -13.40
C LEU A 23 -1.55 4.37 -14.77
N PRO A 24 -0.31 4.89 -14.85
CA PRO A 24 0.57 4.54 -15.96
C PRO A 24 0.81 3.02 -16.01
N PRO A 25 1.36 2.46 -17.11
CA PRO A 25 1.79 1.07 -17.12
C PRO A 25 2.72 0.78 -15.94
N VAL A 26 2.45 -0.32 -15.22
CA VAL A 26 3.17 -0.70 -14.00
C VAL A 26 3.87 -2.04 -14.24
N GLU A 27 5.11 -2.17 -13.83
CA GLU A 27 5.89 -3.40 -13.93
C GLU A 27 6.32 -3.92 -12.55
N HIS A 28 6.73 -5.18 -12.50
CA HIS A 28 7.21 -5.76 -11.25
C HIS A 28 8.46 -5.02 -10.75
N GLY A 29 8.40 -4.53 -9.51
CA GLY A 29 9.47 -3.77 -8.89
C GLY A 29 9.20 -2.27 -8.81
N ASP A 30 8.20 -1.76 -9.53
CA ASP A 30 7.73 -0.39 -9.37
C ASP A 30 7.14 -0.17 -7.98
N ALA A 31 7.25 1.07 -7.48
CA ALA A 31 6.71 1.47 -6.19
C ALA A 31 5.37 2.21 -6.35
N VAL A 32 4.41 1.84 -5.51
CA VAL A 32 3.16 2.59 -5.34
C VAL A 32 3.26 3.39 -4.04
N ALA A 33 3.04 4.71 -4.12
CA ALA A 33 3.06 5.59 -2.97
C ALA A 33 1.64 5.92 -2.49
N LEU A 34 1.34 5.57 -1.24
CA LEU A 34 0.14 6.04 -0.54
C LEU A 34 0.46 7.36 0.16
N LEU A 35 -0.05 8.46 -0.39
CA LEU A 35 0.15 9.79 0.20
C LEU A 35 -0.82 9.99 1.38
N ASN A 36 -0.44 10.87 2.31
CA ASN A 36 -1.22 11.22 3.49
C ASN A 36 -1.52 10.05 4.46
N ALA A 37 -0.66 9.01 4.47
CA ALA A 37 -0.80 7.85 5.35
C ALA A 37 -0.35 8.08 6.81
N GLY A 38 -0.30 9.33 7.28
CA GLY A 38 0.17 9.64 8.65
C GLY A 38 -0.88 9.45 9.74
N GLY A 39 -2.18 9.53 9.40
CA GLY A 39 -3.27 9.38 10.36
C GLY A 39 -3.64 7.91 10.56
N TYR A 40 -3.42 7.39 11.78
CA TYR A 40 -3.84 6.06 12.23
C TYR A 40 -3.30 4.84 11.45
N ALA A 41 -2.49 5.00 10.41
CA ALA A 41 -2.01 3.88 9.60
C ALA A 41 -1.08 2.95 10.40
N SER A 42 0.13 3.40 10.74
CA SER A 42 1.09 2.56 11.46
C SER A 42 0.55 2.10 12.81
N SER A 43 -0.12 2.99 13.53
CA SER A 43 -0.66 2.70 14.87
C SER A 43 -1.77 1.65 14.92
N MET A 44 -2.52 1.46 13.82
CA MET A 44 -3.61 0.46 13.74
C MET A 44 -3.20 -0.82 13.00
N SER A 45 -1.93 -0.92 12.58
CA SER A 45 -1.44 -2.08 11.86
C SER A 45 -1.38 -3.35 12.72
N SER A 46 -1.42 -4.51 12.07
CA SER A 46 -1.21 -5.81 12.71
C SER A 46 -0.25 -6.65 11.87
N ASN A 47 0.33 -7.70 12.47
CA ASN A 47 1.17 -8.66 11.74
C ASN A 47 0.33 -9.81 11.14
N HIS A 48 -0.86 -9.50 10.63
CA HIS A 48 -1.71 -10.48 9.97
C HIS A 48 -1.01 -11.05 8.71
N CYS A 49 -1.18 -12.34 8.45
CA CYS A 49 -0.43 -13.09 7.42
C CYS A 49 1.11 -13.01 7.51
N LEU A 50 1.68 -12.61 8.66
CA LEU A 50 3.12 -12.62 8.95
C LEU A 50 3.97 -11.85 7.91
N ARG A 51 3.49 -10.70 7.42
CA ARG A 51 4.19 -9.89 6.40
C ARG A 51 5.26 -8.95 6.95
N GLY A 52 5.50 -8.97 8.26
CA GLY A 52 6.58 -8.23 8.90
C GLY A 52 6.14 -6.86 9.41
N GLN A 53 7.11 -5.96 9.62
CA GLN A 53 6.88 -4.60 10.10
C GLN A 53 7.36 -3.61 9.03
N PHE A 54 6.68 -2.48 8.90
CA PHE A 54 7.13 -1.36 8.09
C PHE A 54 8.19 -0.55 8.84
N ARG A 55 8.90 0.31 8.11
CA ARG A 55 9.91 1.22 8.65
C ARG A 55 9.37 2.64 8.59
N GLU A 56 9.43 3.33 9.71
CA GLU A 56 9.17 4.77 9.78
C GLU A 56 10.52 5.50 9.74
N LEU A 57 10.67 6.45 8.80
CA LEU A 57 11.88 7.25 8.65
C LEU A 57 11.53 8.72 8.83
N LEU A 58 12.15 9.36 9.81
CA LEU A 58 12.09 10.82 9.96
C LEU A 58 13.10 11.46 8.99
N LEU A 59 12.60 12.30 8.10
CA LEU A 59 13.45 13.13 7.25
C LEU A 59 13.88 14.37 8.04
N GLN A 60 15.18 14.62 8.10
CA GLN A 60 15.69 15.86 8.69
C GLN A 60 15.48 17.03 7.71
N PRO A 61 15.29 18.26 8.23
CA PRO A 61 15.16 19.47 7.39
C PRO A 61 16.37 19.71 6.50
#